data_AF-A0A7W0LR43-F1
#
_entry.id   AF-A0A7W0LR43-F1
#
_cell.length_a   1.000
_cell.length_b   1.000
_cell.length_c   1.000
_cell.angle_alpha   90.00
_cell.angle_beta   90.00
_cell.angle_gamma   90.00
#
_symmetry.space_group_name_H-M   'P 1'
#
loop_
_entity.id
_entity.type
_entity.pdbx_description
1 polymer ?
#
loop_
_entity_poly.entity_id
_entity_poly.type
_entity_poly.pdbx_seq_one_letter_code
_entity_poly.pdbx_strand_id
1 'polypeptide(L)' 'MKFGIFYEHQLPRPWADDSEQTLIQHALEQVELADQLGIDVVWEVEH' A
#
# COMPACT_ATOMS: atom_id res chain seq x y z
N MET A 1 -19.32 -12.55 -2.00
CA MET A 1 -18.82 -11.47 -2.89
C MET A 1 -17.31 -11.43 -2.71
N LYS A 2 -16.53 -11.27 -3.78
CA LYS A 2 -15.06 -11.17 -3.68
C LYS A 2 -14.66 -9.69 -3.75
N PHE A 3 -13.81 -9.26 -2.83
CA PHE A 3 -13.30 -7.89 -2.77
C PHE A 3 -11.78 -7.91 -3.00
N GLY A 4 -11.27 -6.85 -3.61
CA GLY A 4 -9.85 -6.60 -3.79
C GLY A 4 -9.54 -5.13 -3.54
N ILE A 5 -8.30 -4.82 -3.17
CA ILE A 5 -7.82 -3.45 -3.00
C ILE A 5 -6.95 -3.04 -4.18
N PHE A 6 -7.18 -1.81 -4.64
CA PHE A 6 -6.35 -1.15 -5.64
C PHE A 6 -5.48 -0.13 -4.92
N TYR A 7 -4.18 -0.19 -5.17
CA TYR A 7 -3.22 0.65 -4.47
C TYR A 7 -2.25 1.30 -5.46
N GLU A 8 -1.95 2.56 -5.17
CA GLU A 8 -1.13 3.44 -5.99
C GLU A 8 -0.28 4.28 -5.04
N HIS A 9 1.00 3.96 -4.95
CA HIS A 9 1.94 4.71 -4.15
C HIS A 9 2.08 6.15 -4.66
N GLN A 10 1.79 7.12 -3.79
CA GLN A 10 2.06 8.53 -4.04
C GLN A 10 3.03 9.07 -3.01
N LEU A 11 4.08 9.74 -3.48
CA LEU A 11 5.06 10.42 -2.63
C LEU A 11 5.16 11.91 -3.01
N PRO A 12 4.18 12.75 -2.61
CA PRO A 12 4.24 14.18 -2.87
C PRO A 12 5.37 14.87 -2.09
N ARG A 13 5.92 15.95 -2.66
CA ARG A 13 7.00 16.74 -2.04
C ARG A 13 6.50 17.66 -0.94
N PRO A 14 7.35 18.05 0.04
CA PRO A 14 8.78 17.75 0.17
C PRO A 14 9.06 16.36 0.78
N TRP A 15 10.23 15.80 0.45
CA TRP A 15 10.68 14.48 0.94
C TRP A 15 11.74 14.62 2.04
N ALA A 16 11.73 13.68 2.96
CA ALA A 16 12.80 13.39 3.90
C ALA A 16 13.53 12.10 3.48
N ASP A 17 14.70 11.84 4.07
CA ASP A 17 15.54 10.68 3.73
C ASP A 17 14.82 9.33 3.92
N ASP A 18 13.79 9.27 4.78
CA ASP A 18 13.01 8.09 5.13
C ASP A 18 11.63 8.03 4.45
N SER A 19 11.29 8.98 3.57
CA SER A 19 9.94 9.11 3.01
C SER A 19 9.51 7.90 2.19
N GLU A 20 10.41 7.34 1.37
CA GLU A 20 10.13 6.12 0.58
C GLU A 20 10.02 4.89 1.48
N GLN A 21 10.94 4.73 2.43
CA GLN A 21 10.88 3.62 3.39
C GLN A 21 9.58 3.63 4.19
N THR A 22 9.16 4.81 4.66
CA THR A 22 7.91 4.99 5.41
C THR A 22 6.69 4.67 4.55
N LEU A 23 6.70 5.10 3.29
CA LEU A 23 5.63 4.79 2.34
C LEU A 23 5.44 3.28 2.17
N ILE A 24 6.54 2.55 1.94
CA ILE A 24 6.50 1.08 1.79
C ILE A 24 6.10 0.39 3.11
N GLN A 25 6.59 0.87 4.26
CA GLN A 25 6.21 0.30 5.55
C GLN A 25 4.70 0.44 5.82
N HIS A 26 4.11 1.60 5.52
CA HIS A 26 2.66 1.78 5.62
C HIS A 26 1.89 0.90 4.63
N ALA A 27 2.40 0.71 3.42
CA ALA A 27 1.79 -0.19 2.45
C ALA A 27 1.75 -1.64 2.95
N LEU A 28 2.84 -2.12 3.56
CA LEU A 28 2.91 -3.45 4.16
C LEU A 28 1.89 -3.61 5.30
N GLU A 29 1.75 -2.61 6.17
CA GLU A 29 0.74 -2.61 7.23
C GLU A 29 -0.68 -2.69 6.68
N GLN A 30 -0.96 -2.00 5.57
CA GLN A 30 -2.26 -2.04 4.89
C GLN A 30 -2.52 -3.40 4.24
N VAL A 31 -1.51 -4.03 3.65
CA VAL A 31 -1.61 -5.39 3.09
C VAL A 31 -1.87 -6.43 4.19
N GLU A 32 -1.19 -6.33 5.34
CA GLU A 32 -1.43 -7.22 6.49
C GLU A 32 -2.86 -7.07 7.00
N LEU A 33 -3.35 -5.83 7.11
CA LEU A 33 -4.74 -5.58 7.49
C LEU A 33 -5.73 -6.15 6.46
N ALA A 34 -5.44 -6.03 5.17
CA ALA A 34 -6.29 -6.57 4.11
C ALA A 34 -6.39 -8.10 4.20
N ASP A 35 -5.28 -8.79 4.46
CA ASP A 35 -5.24 -10.24 4.70
C ASP A 35 -6.10 -10.63 5.91
N GLN A 36 -5.95 -9.94 7.04
CA GLN A 36 -6.76 -10.17 8.24
C GLN A 36 -8.26 -9.96 8.01
N LEU A 37 -8.64 -9.06 7.11
CA LEU A 37 -10.02 -8.78 6.72
C LEU A 37 -10.58 -9.74 5.67
N GLY A 38 -9.77 -10.69 5.17
CA GLY A 38 -10.17 -11.68 4.18
C GLY A 38 -10.27 -11.11 2.75
N ILE A 39 -9.46 -10.10 2.43
CA ILE A 39 -9.34 -9.54 1.08
C ILE A 39 -8.23 -10.31 0.36
N ASP A 40 -8.62 -11.07 -0.68
CA ASP A 40 -7.73 -12.03 -1.33
C ASP A 40 -6.76 -11.42 -2.36
N VAL A 41 -6.99 -10.16 -2.78
CA VAL A 41 -6.30 -9.56 -3.92
C VAL A 41 -5.87 -8.12 -3.63
N VAL A 42 -4.61 -7.83 -3.92
CA VAL A 42 -4.03 -6.49 -3.98
C VAL A 42 -3.53 -6.24 -5.39
N TRP A 43 -3.91 -5.12 -5.99
CA TRP A 43 -3.40 -4.66 -7.28
C TRP A 43 -2.59 -3.39 -7.08
N GLU A 44 -1.28 -3.49 -7.30
CA GLU A 44 -0.35 -2.38 -7.25
C GLU A 44 -0.04 -1.88 -8.66
N VAL A 45 -0.02 -0.56 -8.86
CA VAL A 45 0.38 0.05 -10.13
C VAL A 45 1.80 0.60 -10.07
N GLU A 46 2.52 0.45 -11.17
CA GLU A 46 3.86 1.01 -11.40
C GLU A 46 3.75 2.14 -12.44
N HIS A 47 4.49 3.23 -12.24
CA HIS A 47 4.57 4.40 -13.15
C HIS A 47 5.97 4.55 -13.74
#